data_AF-A0A2E9LB56-F1
#
_entry.id   AF-A0A2E9LB56-F1
#
_cell.length_a   1.000
_cell.length_b   1.000
_cell.length_c   1.000
_cell.angle_alpha   90.00
_cell.angle_beta   90.00
_cell.angle_gamma   90.00
#
_symmetry.space_group_name_H-M   'P 1'
#
loop_
_entity.id
_entity.type
_entity.pdbx_description
1 polymer ?
#
loop_
_entity_poly.entity_id
_entity_poly.type
_entity_poly.pdbx_seq_one_letter_code
_entity_poly.pdbx_strand_id
1 'polypeptide(L)'
;MATENNSMIYPKIEGLLERSLKQGDEDSHSKFRLVTLAAQRARQINAYRNQLDGGLGSSVPPQVHAEGIAKPLSISFEEIIQDKVLAGEKREPEPVAEIEEISEINEPEEEEEETE
;
A
#
# COMPACT_ATOMS: atom_id res chain seq x y z
N MET A 1 -2.40 -4.61 36.80
CA MET A 1 -3.36 -5.15 35.81
C MET A 1 -3.07 -4.43 34.51
N ALA A 2 -2.48 -5.11 33.53
CA ALA A 2 -2.35 -4.57 32.19
C ALA A 2 -3.77 -4.53 31.61
N THR A 3 -4.31 -3.34 31.37
CA THR A 3 -5.56 -3.19 30.64
C THR A 3 -5.31 -3.74 29.24
N GLU A 4 -5.92 -4.86 28.90
CA GLU A 4 -6.03 -5.30 27.51
C GLU A 4 -6.78 -4.20 26.76
N ASN A 5 -6.02 -3.31 26.10
CA ASN A 5 -6.60 -2.29 25.25
C ASN A 5 -7.23 -3.02 24.06
N ASN A 6 -8.53 -3.27 24.17
CA ASN A 6 -9.26 -3.94 23.11
C ASN A 6 -9.48 -2.92 22.00
N SER A 7 -8.57 -2.92 21.02
CA SER A 7 -8.57 -1.98 19.90
C SER A 7 -9.93 -2.02 19.19
N MET A 8 -10.65 -0.89 19.17
CA MET A 8 -11.96 -0.76 18.51
C MET A 8 -11.83 -0.53 17.00
N ILE A 9 -10.62 -0.64 16.45
CA ILE A 9 -10.32 -0.53 15.03
C ILE A 9 -9.52 -1.73 14.57
N TYR A 10 -9.69 -2.08 13.30
CA TYR A 10 -8.84 -3.04 12.61
C TYR A 10 -8.19 -2.33 11.41
N PRO A 11 -6.86 -2.47 11.21
CA PRO A 11 -5.88 -3.11 12.12
C PRO A 11 -5.74 -2.39 13.47
N LYS A 12 -5.24 -3.10 14.49
CA LYS A 12 -5.16 -2.60 15.88
C LYS A 12 -4.28 -1.33 15.97
N ILE A 13 -4.77 -0.31 16.67
CA ILE A 13 -4.09 0.99 16.79
C ILE A 13 -2.71 0.89 17.44
N GLU A 14 -2.53 -0.02 18.39
CA GLU A 14 -1.26 -0.23 19.10
C GLU A 14 -0.16 -0.65 18.14
N GLY A 15 -0.46 -1.59 17.23
CA GLY A 15 0.48 -2.04 16.21
C GLY A 15 0.78 -0.94 15.18
N LEU A 16 -0.23 -0.16 14.79
CA LEU A 16 -0.05 0.98 13.89
C LEU A 16 0.87 2.04 14.50
N LEU A 17 0.69 2.35 15.79
CA LEU A 17 1.55 3.29 16.51
C LEU A 17 2.98 2.75 16.56
N GLU A 18 3.19 1.50 16.99
CA GLU A 18 4.51 0.88 17.07
C GLU A 18 5.25 0.93 15.72
N ARG A 19 4.60 0.52 14.62
CA ARG A 19 5.20 0.56 13.27
C ARG A 19 5.49 1.97 12.80
N SER A 20 4.56 2.90 13.04
CA SER A 20 4.78 4.30 12.69
C SER A 20 5.97 4.92 13.44
N LEU A 21 6.32 4.40 14.62
CA LEU A 21 7.39 4.91 15.47
C LEU A 21 8.76 4.30 15.14
N LYS A 22 8.81 3.02 14.74
CA LYS A 22 10.05 2.29 14.41
C LYS A 22 10.92 2.97 13.34
N GLN A 23 10.32 3.83 12.52
CA GLN A 23 10.95 4.39 11.31
C GLN A 23 11.55 5.79 11.49
N GLY A 24 11.73 6.32 12.71
CA GLY A 24 12.17 7.72 12.90
C GLY A 24 13.19 7.85 14.01
N ASP A 25 13.76 9.05 14.14
CA ASP A 25 14.65 9.37 15.26
C ASP A 25 13.96 9.07 16.60
N GLU A 26 14.75 8.62 17.56
CA GLU A 26 14.32 8.28 18.93
C GLU A 26 13.55 9.44 19.61
N ASP A 27 13.74 10.68 19.15
CA ASP A 27 13.06 11.87 19.67
C ASP A 27 11.69 12.15 19.02
N SER A 28 11.28 11.40 18.00
CA SER A 28 10.08 11.65 17.18
C SER A 28 8.84 10.83 17.58
N HIS A 29 8.75 10.41 18.85
CA HIS A 29 7.65 9.58 19.35
C HIS A 29 6.33 10.34 19.55
N SER A 30 5.63 10.63 18.45
CA SER A 30 4.36 11.37 18.46
C SER A 30 3.21 10.59 17.81
N LYS A 31 2.05 10.55 18.48
CA LYS A 31 0.81 9.96 17.92
C LYS A 31 0.35 10.65 16.63
N PHE A 32 0.72 11.92 16.46
CA PHE A 32 0.40 12.68 15.25
C PHE A 32 1.18 12.19 14.02
N ARG A 33 2.28 11.46 14.22
CA ARG A 33 3.07 10.88 13.12
C ARG A 33 2.24 9.87 12.33
N LEU A 34 1.55 8.97 13.00
CA LEU A 34 0.66 8.00 12.36
C LEU A 34 -0.43 8.69 11.53
N VAL A 35 -1.02 9.78 12.05
CA VAL A 35 -2.07 10.53 11.36
C VAL A 35 -1.54 11.13 10.06
N THR A 36 -0.39 11.80 10.11
CA THR A 36 0.21 12.43 8.93
C THR A 36 0.62 11.38 7.89
N LEU A 37 1.25 10.29 8.32
CA LEU A 37 1.67 9.19 7.45
C LEU A 37 0.48 8.54 6.73
N ALA A 38 -0.54 8.12 7.49
CA ALA A 38 -1.71 7.48 6.95
C ALA A 38 -2.49 8.40 5.99
N ALA A 39 -2.61 9.69 6.33
CA ALA A 39 -3.32 10.68 5.51
C ALA A 39 -2.57 11.02 4.21
N GLN A 40 -1.24 11.13 4.26
CA GLN A 40 -0.42 11.36 3.07
C GLN A 40 -0.49 10.15 2.14
N ARG A 41 -0.34 8.94 2.68
CA ARG A 41 -0.42 7.72 1.88
C ARG A 41 -1.82 7.51 1.28
N ALA A 42 -2.88 7.76 2.05
CA ALA A 42 -4.26 7.69 1.54
C ALA A 42 -4.49 8.65 0.35
N ARG A 43 -3.87 9.85 0.37
CA ARG A 43 -3.92 10.79 -0.76
C ARG A 43 -3.20 10.26 -1.99
N GLN A 44 -2.04 9.62 -1.83
CA GLN A 44 -1.33 8.96 -2.95
C GLN A 44 -2.17 7.85 -3.57
N ILE A 45 -2.77 6.99 -2.75
CA ILE A 45 -3.66 5.91 -3.21
C ILE A 45 -4.87 6.50 -3.95
N ASN A 46 -5.46 7.57 -3.44
CA ASN A 46 -6.59 8.22 -4.09
C ASN A 46 -6.18 8.88 -5.41
N ALA A 47 -5.01 9.49 -5.49
CA ALA A 47 -4.47 10.05 -6.73
C ALA A 47 -4.29 8.95 -7.79
N TYR A 48 -3.68 7.82 -7.43
CA TYR A 48 -3.53 6.66 -8.30
C TYR A 48 -4.88 6.17 -8.87
N ARG A 49 -5.91 6.04 -8.02
CA ARG A 49 -7.24 5.56 -8.45
C ARG A 49 -7.98 6.53 -9.37
N ASN A 50 -7.71 7.83 -9.26
CA ASN A 50 -8.34 8.88 -10.06
C ASN A 50 -7.48 9.33 -11.25
N GLN A 51 -6.41 8.59 -11.55
CA GLN A 51 -5.51 8.91 -12.65
C GLN A 51 -6.14 8.46 -13.98
N LEU A 52 -7.04 9.29 -14.51
CA LEU A 52 -7.65 9.05 -15.82
C LEU A 52 -6.73 9.47 -16.98
N ASP A 53 -5.79 10.39 -16.75
CA ASP A 53 -5.02 11.08 -17.82
C ASP A 53 -3.60 11.53 -17.39
N GLY A 54 -3.20 11.24 -16.15
CA GLY A 54 -1.84 11.53 -15.68
C GLY A 54 -0.91 10.45 -16.18
N GLY A 55 0.17 10.81 -16.88
CA GLY A 55 1.13 9.84 -17.44
C GLY A 55 1.56 8.75 -16.44
N LEU A 56 1.83 7.55 -16.98
CA LEU A 56 2.31 6.39 -16.22
C LEU A 56 3.39 6.79 -15.21
N GLY A 57 3.26 6.33 -13.96
CA GLY A 57 4.28 6.51 -12.92
C GLY A 57 4.14 7.75 -12.03
N SER A 58 3.09 8.56 -12.16
CA SER A 58 2.91 9.73 -11.27
C SER A 58 2.60 9.37 -9.81
N SER A 59 1.86 8.28 -9.58
CA SER A 59 1.39 7.85 -8.26
C SER A 59 1.65 6.36 -8.04
N VAL A 60 2.05 6.00 -6.82
CA VAL A 60 2.36 4.62 -6.44
C VAL A 60 1.07 3.85 -6.16
N PRO A 61 0.84 2.67 -6.78
CA PRO A 61 -0.35 1.86 -6.56
C PRO A 61 -0.47 1.38 -5.10
N PRO A 62 -1.64 0.90 -4.67
CA PRO A 62 -1.77 0.12 -3.45
C PRO A 62 -0.74 -1.02 -3.39
N GLN A 63 -0.05 -1.16 -2.27
CA GLN A 63 0.99 -2.18 -2.02
C GLN A 63 0.44 -3.42 -1.30
N VAL A 64 -0.83 -3.37 -0.91
CA VAL A 64 -1.58 -4.47 -0.27
C VAL A 64 -2.81 -4.76 -1.12
N HIS A 65 -3.19 -6.03 -1.19
CA HIS A 65 -4.44 -6.45 -1.78
C HIS A 65 -5.61 -5.89 -0.96
N ALA A 66 -6.36 -4.97 -1.55
CA ALA A 66 -7.60 -4.49 -0.97
C ALA A 66 -8.73 -5.46 -1.32
N GLU A 67 -9.46 -5.95 -0.32
CA GLU A 67 -10.70 -6.66 -0.55
C GLU A 67 -11.78 -5.67 -1.04
N GLY A 68 -12.17 -5.78 -2.31
CA GLY A 68 -13.22 -4.96 -2.90
C GLY A 68 -12.92 -3.45 -2.97
N ILE A 69 -13.94 -2.61 -2.74
CA ILE A 69 -13.83 -1.14 -2.79
C ILE A 69 -13.45 -0.60 -1.40
N ALA A 70 -12.26 -0.97 -0.91
CA ALA A 70 -11.73 -0.42 0.33
C ALA A 70 -11.43 1.08 0.17
N LYS A 71 -11.70 1.87 1.21
CA LYS A 71 -11.41 3.30 1.24
C LYS A 71 -9.90 3.52 1.31
N PRO A 72 -9.34 4.57 0.66
CA PRO A 72 -7.88 4.80 0.65
C PRO A 72 -7.22 4.86 2.03
N LEU A 73 -7.92 5.37 3.05
CA LEU A 73 -7.42 5.43 4.43
C LEU A 73 -7.33 4.02 5.08
N SER A 74 -8.27 3.14 4.77
CA SER A 74 -8.23 1.76 5.29
C SER A 74 -7.04 1.00 4.69
N ILE A 75 -6.83 1.16 3.38
CA ILE A 75 -5.69 0.57 2.68
C ILE A 75 -4.37 1.12 3.24
N SER A 76 -4.28 2.42 3.54
CA SER A 76 -3.05 2.97 4.11
C SER A 76 -2.73 2.42 5.50
N PHE A 77 -3.73 2.14 6.34
CA PHE A 77 -3.49 1.44 7.61
C PHE A 77 -3.03 -0.01 7.42
N GLU A 78 -3.58 -0.74 6.45
CA GLU A 78 -3.12 -2.10 6.13
C GLU A 78 -1.69 -2.12 5.58
N GLU A 79 -1.30 -1.11 4.81
CA GLU A 79 0.08 -0.98 4.34
C GLU A 79 1.05 -0.64 5.48
N ILE A 80 0.65 0.22 6.42
CA ILE A 80 1.47 0.60 7.58
C ILE A 80 1.68 -0.60 8.51
N ILE A 81 0.64 -1.40 8.78
CA ILE A 81 0.78 -2.56 9.69
C ILE A 81 1.65 -3.67 9.08
N GLN A 82 1.76 -3.72 7.75
CA GLN A 82 2.62 -4.65 7.00
C GLN A 82 4.03 -4.09 6.71
N ASP A 83 4.39 -2.94 7.30
CA ASP A 83 5.71 -2.29 7.10
C ASP A 83 6.01 -1.95 5.61
N LYS A 84 4.98 -1.73 4.80
CA LYS A 84 5.11 -1.38 3.36
C LYS A 84 5.19 0.12 3.08
N VAL A 85 4.90 0.93 4.10
CA VAL A 85 4.91 2.40 4.00
C VAL A 85 5.79 2.95 5.09
N LEU A 86 6.81 3.71 4.68
CA LEU A 86 7.83 4.24 5.56
C LEU A 86 7.65 5.76 5.66
N ALA A 87 7.68 6.29 6.88
CA ALA A 87 7.72 7.72 7.12
C ALA A 87 9.15 8.22 7.01
N GLY A 88 9.42 9.14 6.08
CA GLY A 88 10.75 9.72 5.91
C GLY A 88 10.90 10.44 4.58
N GLU A 89 12.13 10.85 4.31
CA GLU A 89 12.49 11.48 3.04
C GLU A 89 12.38 10.48 1.88
N LYS A 90 12.09 10.98 0.69
CA LYS A 90 11.95 10.14 -0.50
C LYS A 90 13.29 9.47 -0.77
N ARG A 91 13.39 8.19 -0.42
CA ARG A 91 14.58 7.38 -0.75
C ARG A 91 14.63 7.24 -2.27
N GLU A 92 15.78 7.57 -2.86
CA GLU A 92 16.01 7.26 -4.26
C GLU A 92 15.87 5.74 -4.43
N PRO A 93 15.11 5.26 -5.43
CA PRO A 93 14.97 3.84 -5.64
C PRO A 93 16.36 3.26 -5.91
N GLU A 94 16.76 2.25 -5.15
CA GLU A 94 17.89 1.41 -5.54
C GLU A 94 17.57 0.83 -6.92
N PRO A 95 18.54 0.76 -7.85
CA PRO A 95 18.28 0.30 -9.20
C PRO A 95 17.69 -1.11 -9.15
N VAL A 96 16.41 -1.21 -9.50
CA VAL A 96 15.71 -2.49 -9.60
C VAL A 96 16.36 -3.19 -10.79
N ALA A 97 17.05 -4.31 -10.55
CA ALA A 97 17.47 -5.19 -11.64
C ALA A 97 16.21 -5.55 -12.44
N GLU A 98 16.24 -5.29 -13.75
CA GLU A 98 15.11 -5.49 -14.66
C GLU A 98 14.50 -6.87 -14.42
N ILE A 99 13.24 -6.89 -14.00
CA ILE A 99 12.47 -8.12 -13.92
C ILE A 99 12.12 -8.43 -15.38
N GLU A 100 12.71 -9.50 -15.92
CA GLU A 100 12.38 -10.02 -17.25
C GLU A 100 10.87 -10.15 -17.39
N GLU A 101 10.33 -9.61 -18.49
CA GLU A 101 8.91 -9.58 -18.80
C GLU A 101 8.31 -10.98 -18.64
N ILE A 102 7.26 -11.11 -17.83
CA ILE A 102 6.44 -12.31 -17.81
C ILE A 102 5.57 -12.27 -19.07
N SER A 103 6.17 -12.60 -20.22
CA SER A 103 5.41 -13.03 -21.38
C SER A 103 4.92 -14.45 -21.15
N GLU A 104 3.71 -14.74 -21.63
CA GLU A 104 3.07 -16.06 -21.70
C GLU A 104 2.20 -16.46 -20.50
N ILE A 105 0.95 -15.97 -20.53
CA ILE A 105 -0.18 -16.84 -20.19
C ILE A 105 -1.10 -16.89 -21.41
N ASN A 106 -0.73 -17.80 -22.32
CA ASN A 106 -1.58 -18.75 -23.05
C ASN A 106 -2.99 -18.25 -23.47
N GLU A 107 -3.13 -17.81 -24.73
CA GLU A 107 -4.39 -17.91 -25.47
C GLU A 107 -4.65 -19.39 -25.78
N PRO A 108 -5.73 -20.03 -25.28
CA PRO A 108 -6.14 -21.30 -25.85
C PRO A 108 -6.76 -21.07 -27.23
N GLU A 109 -6.23 -21.82 -28.18
CA GLU A 109 -6.53 -21.86 -29.62
C GLU A 109 -8.03 -21.91 -29.94
N GLU A 110 -8.45 -21.17 -30.97
CA GLU A 110 -9.73 -21.34 -31.63
C GLU A 110 -9.77 -22.74 -32.30
N GLU A 111 -10.60 -23.65 -31.79
CA GLU A 111 -10.99 -24.85 -32.54
C GLU A 111 -11.96 -24.42 -33.66
N GLU A 112 -11.40 -24.05 -34.82
CA GLU A 112 -12.07 -24.24 -36.10
C GLU A 112 -11.95 -25.72 -36.50
N GLU A 113 -13.02 -26.50 -36.34
CA GLU A 113 -13.22 -27.71 -37.18
C GLU A 113 -14.46 -27.53 -38.05
N GLU A 114 -14.19 -27.36 -39.34
CA GLU A 114 -15.10 -27.43 -40.47
C GLU A 114 -15.75 -28.83 -40.61
N THR A 115 -17.03 -28.82 -40.99
CA THR A 115 -17.69 -29.75 -41.95
C THR A 115 -17.83 -31.24 -41.61
N GLU A 116 -19.09 -31.69 -41.49
CA GLU A 116 -19.75 -32.59 -42.48
C GLU A 116 -21.28 -32.46 -42.40
#